data_AF-A0A0F2NEM1-F1
#
_entry.id   AF-A0A0F2NEM1-F1
#
_cell.length_a   1.000
_cell.length_b   1.000
_cell.length_c   1.000
_cell.angle_alpha   90.00
_cell.angle_beta   90.00
_cell.angle_gamma   90.00
#
_symmetry.space_group_name_H-M   'P 1'
#
loop_
_entity.id
_entity.type
_entity.pdbx_description
1 polymer ?
#
loop_
_entity_poly.entity_id
_entity_poly.type
_entity_poly.pdbx_seq_one_letter_code
_entity_poly.pdbx_strand_id
1 'polypeptide(L)'
;MEKLIRINLLYDFYGQMLTERQKKFVELYYCHDLSLGEISEQYGVSRQSVYDTLKRSEQSLCLFEDKLGLLAKSLEAKDCLRRALSLLKSGSDSDIQKAREILSELIQAQES
;
A
#
# COMPACT_ATOMS: atom_id res chain seq x y z
N MET A 1 -11.20 5.59 -0.69
CA MET A 1 -9.80 5.78 -0.27
C MET A 1 -9.24 6.93 -1.06
N GLU A 2 -8.73 7.98 -0.41
CA GLU A 2 -8.09 9.08 -1.14
C GLU A 2 -6.93 8.56 -1.97
N LYS A 3 -6.75 9.13 -3.18
CA LYS A 3 -5.69 8.72 -4.11
C LYS A 3 -4.32 8.76 -3.44
N LEU A 4 -4.07 9.77 -2.61
CA LEU A 4 -2.83 9.97 -1.89
C LEU A 4 -2.52 8.80 -0.94
N ILE A 5 -3.50 8.40 -0.13
CA ILE A 5 -3.39 7.25 0.79
C ILE A 5 -3.11 5.95 0.01
N ARG A 6 -3.80 5.74 -1.12
CA ARG A 6 -3.59 4.54 -1.95
C ARG A 6 -2.17 4.49 -2.52
N ILE A 7 -1.66 5.60 -3.04
CA ILE A 7 -0.30 5.64 -3.62
C ILE A 7 0.76 5.46 -2.53
N ASN A 8 0.57 6.04 -1.34
CA ASN A 8 1.46 5.82 -0.20
C ASN A 8 1.53 4.34 0.18
N LEU A 9 0.37 3.68 0.33
CA LEU A 9 0.33 2.25 0.60
C LEU A 9 1.02 1.45 -0.50
N LEU A 10 0.74 1.73 -1.77
CA LEU A 10 1.41 1.04 -2.88
C LEU A 10 2.92 1.26 -2.88
N TYR A 11 3.38 2.45 -2.51
CA TYR A 11 4.80 2.76 -2.40
C TYR A 11 5.47 1.96 -1.28
N ASP A 12 4.80 1.73 -0.15
CA ASP A 12 5.36 0.88 0.93
C ASP A 12 5.62 -0.56 0.45
N PHE A 13 4.77 -1.09 -0.42
CA PHE A 13 4.92 -2.46 -0.96
C PHE A 13 5.86 -2.53 -2.17
N TYR A 14 5.82 -1.55 -3.07
CA TYR A 14 6.46 -1.63 -4.39
C TYR A 14 7.49 -0.53 -4.66
N GLY A 15 7.73 0.38 -3.71
CA GLY A 15 8.64 1.52 -3.88
C GLY A 15 10.07 1.12 -4.22
N GLN A 16 10.50 -0.07 -3.78
CA GLN A 16 11.82 -0.62 -4.09
C GLN A 16 11.96 -1.11 -5.55
N MET A 17 10.85 -1.29 -6.27
CA MET A 17 10.85 -1.65 -7.69
C MET A 17 10.86 -0.43 -8.62
N LEU A 18 10.70 0.77 -8.05
CA LEU A 18 10.83 2.01 -8.81
C LEU A 18 12.30 2.33 -9.08
N THR A 19 12.56 3.10 -10.14
CA THR A 19 13.90 3.66 -10.34
C THR A 19 14.25 4.66 -9.23
N GLU A 20 15.53 4.84 -8.94
CA GLU A 20 16.01 5.79 -7.93
C GLU A 20 15.39 7.20 -8.08
N ARG A 21 15.28 7.69 -9.32
CA ARG A 21 14.66 9.00 -9.60
C ARG A 21 13.17 9.03 -9.27
N GLN A 22 12.44 7.98 -9.65
CA GLN A 22 11.01 7.85 -9.34
C GLN A 22 10.78 7.77 -7.84
N LYS A 23 11.57 6.93 -7.15
CA LYS A 23 11.53 6.75 -5.71
C LYS A 23 11.75 8.07 -4.98
N LYS A 24 12.81 8.80 -5.34
CA LYS A 24 13.16 10.09 -4.75
C LYS A 24 12.03 11.10 -4.88
N PHE A 25 11.42 11.21 -6.06
CA PHE A 25 10.35 12.19 -6.29
C PHE A 25 9.06 11.80 -5.56
N VAL A 26 8.72 10.51 -5.52
CA VAL A 26 7.58 9.99 -4.76
C VAL A 26 7.79 10.26 -3.27
N GLU A 27 8.97 9.96 -2.71
CA GLU A 27 9.30 10.19 -1.30
C GLU A 27 9.20 11.69 -0.93
N LEU A 28 9.76 12.57 -1.76
CA LEU A 28 9.68 14.02 -1.52
C LEU A 28 8.23 14.53 -1.54
N TYR A 29 7.43 14.06 -2.49
CA TYR A 29 6.05 14.52 -2.64
C TYR A 29 5.10 13.92 -1.59
N TYR A 30 5.22 12.62 -1.33
CA TYR A 30 4.25 11.87 -0.53
C TYR A 30 4.66 11.64 0.94
N CYS A 31 5.97 11.68 1.25
CA CYS A 31 6.48 11.49 2.62
C CYS A 31 6.98 12.79 3.26
N HIS A 32 7.47 13.73 2.45
CA HIS A 32 7.98 15.02 2.94
C HIS A 32 7.07 16.21 2.63
N ASP A 33 5.91 15.98 1.99
CA ASP A 33 4.92 17.00 1.63
C ASP A 33 5.48 18.17 0.77
N LEU A 34 6.58 17.94 0.03
CA LEU A 34 7.10 18.95 -0.89
C LEU A 34 6.14 19.15 -2.06
N SER A 35 5.95 20.41 -2.44
CA SER A 35 5.26 20.78 -3.66
C SER A 35 6.09 20.45 -4.90
N LEU A 36 5.42 20.33 -6.06
CA LEU A 36 6.10 20.18 -7.35
C LEU A 36 7.12 21.31 -7.64
N GLY A 37 6.88 22.49 -7.08
CA GLY A 37 7.78 23.64 -7.20
C GLY A 37 9.08 23.45 -6.44
N GLU A 38 8.99 23.02 -5.17
CA GLU A 38 10.16 22.77 -4.33
C GLU A 38 11.03 21.65 -4.89
N ILE A 39 10.42 20.56 -5.38
CA ILE A 39 11.14 19.46 -6.03
C ILE A 39 11.79 19.94 -7.35
N SER A 40 11.07 20.77 -8.12
CA SER A 40 11.57 21.35 -9.38
C SER A 40 12.82 22.20 -9.14
N GLU A 41 12.80 23.05 -8.11
CA GLU A 41 13.92 23.91 -7.73
C GLU A 41 15.11 23.10 -7.19
N GLN A 42 14.87 22.16 -6.28
CA GLN A 42 15.91 21.34 -5.66
C GLN A 42 16.68 20.48 -6.68
N TYR A 43 16.01 20.00 -7.74
CA TYR A 43 16.61 19.12 -8.75
C TYR A 43 16.93 19.82 -10.08
N GLY A 44 16.65 21.13 -10.20
CA GLY A 44 16.90 21.90 -11.43
C GLY A 44 16.11 21.39 -12.64
N VAL A 45 14.92 20.82 -12.42
CA VAL A 45 14.04 20.27 -13.47
C VAL A 45 12.76 21.09 -13.59
N SER A 46 12.02 20.97 -14.69
CA SER A 46 10.72 21.65 -14.80
C SER A 46 9.66 21.00 -13.91
N ARG A 47 8.68 21.78 -13.44
CA ARG A 47 7.49 21.26 -12.72
C ARG A 47 6.78 20.16 -13.51
N GLN A 48 6.74 20.28 -14.83
CA GLN A 48 6.18 19.27 -15.72
C GLN A 48 6.96 17.94 -15.63
N SER A 49 8.29 18.00 -15.62
CA SER A 49 9.13 16.80 -15.46
C SER A 49 8.91 16.10 -14.12
N VAL A 50 8.71 16.86 -13.04
CA VAL A 50 8.35 16.30 -11.72
C VAL A 50 6.99 15.61 -11.80
N TYR A 51 5.97 16.30 -12.34
CA TYR A 51 4.63 15.77 -12.50
C TYR A 51 4.60 14.47 -13.33
N ASP A 52 5.26 14.46 -14.49
CA ASP A 52 5.33 13.30 -15.38
C ASP A 52 6.05 12.12 -14.74
N THR A 53 7.05 12.40 -13.90
CA THR A 53 7.77 11.36 -13.16
C THR A 53 6.88 10.77 -12.08
N LEU A 54 6.21 11.59 -11.27
CA LEU A 54 5.24 11.12 -10.28
C LEU A 54 4.12 10.30 -10.92
N LYS A 55 3.57 10.79 -12.04
CA LYS A 55 2.50 10.09 -12.74
C LYS A 55 2.91 8.72 -13.27
N ARG A 56 4.13 8.62 -13.82
CA ARG A 56 4.70 7.33 -14.25
C ARG A 56 5.00 6.40 -13.07
N SER A 57 5.45 6.93 -11.94
CA SER A 57 5.62 6.16 -10.71
C SER A 57 4.28 5.59 -10.23
N GLU A 58 3.23 6.40 -10.17
CA GLU A 58 1.88 5.95 -9.80
C GLU A 58 1.40 4.82 -10.72
N GLN A 59 1.58 4.96 -12.04
CA GLN A 59 1.22 3.93 -13.00
C GLN A 59 2.00 2.64 -12.78
N SER A 60 3.31 2.74 -12.52
CA SER A 60 4.16 1.58 -12.24
C SER A 60 3.71 0.85 -10.98
N LEU A 61 3.45 1.59 -9.90
CA LEU A 61 2.92 1.06 -8.64
C LEU A 61 1.58 0.34 -8.82
N CYS A 62 0.64 0.94 -9.56
CA CYS A 62 -0.63 0.29 -9.89
C CYS A 62 -0.43 -0.99 -10.71
N LEU A 63 0.46 -0.97 -11.72
CA LEU A 63 0.76 -2.15 -12.52
C LEU A 63 1.39 -3.28 -11.72
N PHE A 64 2.21 -2.96 -10.70
CA PHE A 64 2.74 -3.96 -9.78
C PHE A 64 1.63 -4.56 -8.93
N GLU A 65 0.70 -3.76 -8.44
CA GLU A 65 -0.46 -4.27 -7.70
C GLU A 65 -1.37 -5.14 -8.57
N ASP A 66 -1.63 -4.74 -9.82
CA ASP A 66 -2.46 -5.55 -10.73
C ASP A 66 -1.83 -6.92 -11.01
N LYS A 67 -0.49 -7.03 -10.93
CA LYS A 67 0.24 -8.28 -11.17
C LYS A 67 0.48 -9.11 -9.92
N LEU A 68 0.75 -8.47 -8.78
CA LEU A 68 1.22 -9.13 -7.57
C LEU A 68 0.14 -9.18 -6.47
N GLY A 69 -0.76 -8.19 -6.44
CA GLY A 69 -1.88 -8.12 -5.50
C GLY A 69 -1.49 -8.11 -4.02
N LEU A 70 -0.26 -7.69 -3.68
CA LEU A 70 0.26 -7.78 -2.32
C LEU A 70 -0.50 -6.85 -1.36
N LEU A 71 -0.85 -5.64 -1.81
CA LEU A 71 -1.61 -4.72 -0.97
C LEU A 71 -3.01 -5.27 -0.71
N ALA A 72 -3.71 -5.75 -1.76
CA ALA A 72 -5.02 -6.36 -1.62
C ALA A 72 -5.00 -7.56 -0.66
N LYS A 73 -4.06 -8.50 -0.84
CA LYS A 73 -3.88 -9.66 0.06
C LYS A 73 -3.60 -9.22 1.51
N SER A 74 -2.77 -8.18 1.69
CA SER A 74 -2.46 -7.67 3.04
C SER A 74 -3.67 -7.01 3.71
N LEU A 75 -4.48 -6.27 2.96
CA LEU A 75 -5.71 -5.65 3.47
C LEU A 75 -6.74 -6.72 3.84
N GLU A 76 -6.94 -7.73 2.99
CA GLU A 76 -7.82 -8.86 3.26
C GLU A 76 -7.39 -9.62 4.52
N ALA A 77 -6.09 -9.92 4.65
CA ALA A 77 -5.55 -10.56 5.85
C ALA A 77 -5.81 -9.74 7.11
N LYS A 78 -5.60 -8.41 7.06
CA LYS A 78 -5.87 -7.51 8.19
C LYS A 78 -7.35 -7.50 8.56
N ASP A 79 -8.26 -7.56 7.60
CA ASP A 79 -9.69 -7.57 7.86
C ASP A 79 -10.15 -8.91 8.45
N CYS A 80 -9.60 -10.04 7.98
CA CYS A 80 -9.80 -11.35 8.61
C CYS A 80 -9.32 -11.35 10.08
N LEU A 81 -8.13 -10.82 10.34
CA LEU A 81 -7.59 -10.69 11.70
C LEU A 81 -8.45 -9.80 12.59
N ARG A 82 -8.95 -8.67 12.09
CA ARG A 82 -9.86 -7.79 12.83
C ARG A 82 -11.17 -8.49 13.19
N ARG A 83 -11.74 -9.25 12.26
CA ARG A 83 -12.95 -10.04 12.49
C ARG A 83 -12.73 -11.12 13.54
N ALA A 84 -11.64 -11.88 13.44
CA ALA A 84 -11.28 -12.87 14.44
C ALA A 84 -11.10 -12.24 15.82
N LEU A 85 -10.40 -11.11 15.89
CA LEU A 85 -10.16 -10.39 17.15
C LEU A 85 -11.45 -9.81 17.75
N SER A 86 -12.39 -9.36 16.91
CA SER A 86 -13.74 -8.97 17.34
C SER A 86 -14.51 -10.11 17.98
N LEU A 87 -14.45 -11.30 17.39
CA LEU A 87 -15.13 -12.51 17.88
C LEU A 87 -14.49 -13.04 19.18
N LEU A 88 -13.17 -12.95 19.31
CA LEU A 88 -12.50 -13.33 20.55
C LEU A 88 -12.83 -12.40 21.74
N LYS A 89 -13.22 -11.14 21.47
CA LYS A 89 -13.63 -10.19 22.51
C LYS A 89 -15.00 -10.48 23.11
N SER A 90 -15.92 -11.13 22.39
CA SER A 90 -17.25 -11.47 22.94
C SER A 90 -17.20 -12.69 23.87
N GLY A 91 -16.19 -13.54 23.74
CA GLY A 91 -15.86 -14.60 24.71
C GLY A 91 -16.82 -15.81 24.73
N SER A 92 -17.74 -15.94 23.78
CA SER A 92 -18.61 -17.11 23.67
C SER A 92 -17.89 -18.26 22.96
N ASP A 93 -18.15 -19.52 23.36
CA ASP A 93 -17.54 -20.70 22.71
C ASP A 93 -17.82 -20.75 21.20
N SER A 94 -19.00 -20.32 20.78
CA SER A 94 -19.38 -20.19 19.36
C SER A 94 -18.49 -19.16 18.63
N ASP A 95 -18.20 -18.02 19.26
CA ASP A 95 -17.41 -16.96 18.62
C ASP A 95 -15.92 -17.31 18.60
N ILE A 96 -15.42 -17.99 19.64
CA ILE A 96 -14.07 -18.55 19.66
C ILE A 96 -13.91 -19.57 18.52
N GLN A 97 -14.91 -20.44 18.31
CA GLN A 97 -14.88 -21.40 17.22
C GLN A 97 -14.84 -20.73 15.84
N LYS A 98 -15.71 -19.73 15.61
CA LYS A 98 -15.70 -18.93 14.37
C LYS A 98 -14.38 -18.18 14.16
N ALA A 99 -13.78 -17.65 15.22
CA ALA A 99 -12.48 -16.99 15.14
C ALA A 99 -11.38 -17.98 14.72
N ARG A 100 -11.40 -19.21 15.24
CA ARG A 100 -10.44 -20.27 14.86
C ARG A 100 -10.58 -20.67 13.40
N GLU A 101 -11.81 -20.75 12.88
CA GLU A 101 -12.08 -21.04 11.46
C GLU A 101 -11.49 -19.95 10.56
N ILE A 102 -11.79 -18.67 10.84
CA ILE A 102 -11.25 -17.53 10.09
C ILE A 102 -9.71 -17.52 10.08
N LEU A 103 -9.08 -17.82 11.24
CA LEU A 103 -7.63 -17.88 11.32
C LEU A 103 -7.05 -19.07 10.55
N SER A 104 -7.74 -20.20 10.53
CA SER A 104 -7.30 -21.39 9.79
C SER A 104 -7.37 -21.16 8.28
N GLU A 105 -8.45 -20.56 7.80
CA GLU A 105 -8.61 -20.15 6.39
C GLU A 105 -7.53 -19.15 5.98
N LEU A 106 -7.24 -18.16 6.84
CA LEU A 106 -6.22 -17.17 6.58
C LEU A 106 -4.82 -17.80 6.42
N ILE A 107 -4.46 -18.76 7.28
CA ILE A 107 -3.18 -19.46 7.19
C ILE A 107 -3.06 -20.22 5.87
N GLN A 108 -4.10 -20.96 5.48
CA GLN A 108 -4.12 -21.71 4.22
C GLN A 108 -4.00 -20.78 2.99
N ALA A 109 -4.65 -19.63 3.02
CA ALA A 109 -4.61 -18.65 1.94
C ALA A 109 -3.23 -17.97 1.77
N GLN A 110 -2.35 -18.01 2.79
CA GLN A 110 -0.99 -17.47 2.70
C GLN A 110 0.05 -18.51 2.21
N GLU A 111 -0.27 -19.79 2.29
CA GLU A 111 0.60 -20.89 1.83
C GLU A 111 0.42 -21.22 0.33
N SER A 112 -0.57 -20.59 -0.33
CA SER A 112 -0.94 -20.79 -1.74
C SER A 112 -0.53 -19.61 -2.63
#